data_AF-F4D5T7-F1
#
_entry.id   AF-F4D5T7-F1
#
_cell.length_a   1.000
_cell.length_b   1.000
_cell.length_c   1.000
_cell.angle_alpha   90.00
_cell.angle_beta   90.00
_cell.angle_gamma   90.00
#
_symmetry.space_group_name_H-M   'P 1'
#
loop_
_entity.id
_entity.type
_entity.pdbx_description
1 polymer ?
#
loop_
_entity_poly.entity_id
_entity_poly.type
_entity_poly.pdbx_seq_one_letter_code
_entity_poly.pdbx_strand_id
1 'polypeptide(L)' 'MKDARVQVMGIDAGGTMTDTFFVKENGSFVVGKAQSNPEDESLELFTIARKTLYHTGNQM' A
#
# COMPACT_ATOMS: atom_id res chain seq x y z
N MET A 1 -11.47 5.63 -17.27
CA MET A 1 -12.02 5.72 -15.90
C MET A 1 -11.19 6.75 -15.15
N LYS A 2 -11.80 7.70 -14.47
CA LYS A 2 -11.08 8.61 -13.56
C LYS A 2 -10.46 7.75 -12.46
N ASP A 3 -9.20 7.96 -12.10
CA ASP A 3 -8.58 7.24 -10.98
C ASP A 3 -9.43 7.49 -9.72
N ALA A 4 -10.11 6.44 -9.25
CA ALA A 4 -11.05 6.55 -8.14
C ALA A 4 -10.30 6.98 -6.87
N ARG A 5 -10.82 7.99 -6.16
CA ARG A 5 -10.16 8.57 -4.98
C ARG A 5 -10.04 7.52 -3.87
N VAL A 6 -8.85 7.35 -3.29
CA VAL A 6 -8.63 6.53 -2.09
C VAL A 6 -9.34 7.18 -0.90
N GLN A 7 -10.06 6.40 -0.11
CA GLN A 7 -10.80 6.85 1.08
C GLN A 7 -10.29 6.20 2.37
N VAL A 8 -9.81 4.96 2.28
CA VAL A 8 -9.38 4.17 3.44
C VAL A 8 -8.01 3.56 3.14
N MET A 9 -7.15 3.56 4.16
CA MET A 9 -5.88 2.84 4.18
C MET A 9 -5.81 2.02 5.47
N GLY A 10 -5.67 0.70 5.34
CA GLY A 10 -5.29 -0.20 6.43
C GLY A 10 -3.79 -0.49 6.38
N ILE A 11 -3.18 -0.68 7.56
CA ILE A 11 -1.74 -0.99 7.73
C ILE A 11 -1.63 -2.17 8.69
N ASP A 12 -0.86 -3.19 8.30
CA ASP A 12 -0.39 -4.28 9.16
C ASP A 12 1.13 -4.30 9.12
N ALA A 13 1.78 -4.01 10.25
CA ALA A 13 3.22 -3.74 10.36
C ALA A 13 3.84 -4.45 11.58
N GLY A 14 5.16 -4.35 11.74
CA GLY A 14 5.91 -4.94 12.86
C GLY A 14 6.28 -6.42 12.72
N GLY A 15 5.82 -7.09 11.65
CA GLY A 15 6.18 -8.47 11.32
C GLY A 15 7.39 -8.57 10.37
N THR A 16 7.58 -9.72 9.72
CA THR A 16 8.57 -9.87 8.64
C THR A 16 8.18 -9.03 7.40
N MET A 17 6.89 -8.94 7.12
CA MET A 17 6.33 -8.16 6.03
C MET A 17 5.43 -7.08 6.59
N THR A 18 5.37 -5.94 5.92
CA THR A 18 4.36 -4.92 6.14
C THR A 18 3.40 -4.94 4.96
N ASP A 19 2.12 -4.99 5.28
CA ASP A 19 1.03 -5.07 4.31
C ASP A 19 0.17 -3.79 4.43
N THR A 20 -0.28 -3.28 3.29
CA THR A 20 -1.20 -2.14 3.22
C THR A 20 -2.40 -2.47 2.33
N PHE A 21 -3.56 -1.93 2.69
CA PHE A 21 -4.80 -2.14 1.95
C PHE A 21 -5.47 -0.80 1.66
N PHE A 22 -5.54 -0.41 0.39
CA PHE A 22 -6.17 0.85 -0.04
C PHE A 22 -7.54 0.59 -0.63
N VAL A 23 -8.58 1.28 -0.14
CA VAL A 23 -9.94 1.21 -0.68
C VAL A 23 -10.30 2.53 -1.35
N LYS A 24 -10.75 2.44 -2.60
CA LYS A 24 -11.22 3.57 -3.40
C LYS A 24 -12.71 3.82 -3.17
N GLU A 25 -13.18 5.01 -3.54
CA GLU A 25 -14.58 5.44 -3.36
C GLU A 25 -15.62 4.50 -4.01
N ASN A 26 -15.24 3.78 -5.06
CA ASN A 26 -16.09 2.81 -5.75
C ASN A 26 -16.02 1.39 -5.15
N GLY A 27 -15.36 1.22 -4.00
CA GLY A 27 -15.18 -0.06 -3.31
C GLY A 27 -14.07 -0.96 -3.88
N SER A 28 -13.44 -0.59 -5.01
CA SER A 28 -12.26 -1.31 -5.48
C SER A 28 -11.07 -1.11 -4.55
N PHE A 29 -10.20 -2.11 -4.48
CA PHE A 29 -9.05 -2.08 -3.58
C PHE A 29 -7.77 -2.56 -4.24
N VAL A 30 -6.64 -2.20 -3.64
CA VAL A 30 -5.31 -2.67 -4.01
C VAL A 30 -4.50 -2.94 -2.75
N VAL A 31 -3.68 -4.00 -2.79
CA VAL A 31 -2.81 -4.41 -1.69
C VAL A 31 -1.37 -4.03 -2.03
N GLY A 32 -0.67 -3.45 -1.06
CA GLY A 32 0.76 -3.22 -1.13
C GLY A 32 1.49 -4.06 -0.11
N LYS A 33 2.67 -4.57 -0.45
CA LYS A 33 3.46 -5.46 0.40
C LYS A 33 4.94 -5.19 0.21
N ALA A 34 5.68 -5.11 1.31
CA ALA A 34 7.15 -5.13 1.29
C ALA A 34 7.71 -5.69 2.60
N GLN A 35 9.02 -5.93 2.60
CA GLN A 35 9.75 -6.39 3.78
C GLN A 35 9.73 -5.27 4.84
N SER A 36 9.34 -5.61 6.07
CA SER A 36 9.33 -4.65 7.16
C SER A 36 10.73 -4.08 7.44
N ASN A 37 10.76 -2.82 7.84
CA ASN A 37 11.96 -2.15 8.31
C ASN A 37 11.78 -1.74 9.77
N PRO A 38 12.16 -2.58 10.76
CA PRO A 38 11.91 -2.29 12.17
C PRO A 38 12.68 -1.06 12.69
N GLU A 39 13.75 -0.65 12.00
CA GLU A 39 14.51 0.57 12.33
C GLU A 39 13.78 1.85 11.87
N ASP A 40 12.95 1.74 10.83
CA ASP A 40 12.14 2.85 10.30
C ASP A 40 10.96 2.33 9.47
N GLU A 41 9.84 2.05 10.14
CA GLU A 41 8.60 1.60 9.50
C GLU A 41 7.98 2.70 8.61
N SER A 42 8.27 3.97 8.87
CA SER A 42 7.69 5.08 8.10
C SER A 42 8.22 5.11 6.66
N LEU A 43 9.51 4.79 6.48
CA LEU A 43 10.15 4.68 5.17
C LEU A 43 9.55 3.55 4.33
N GLU A 44 9.26 2.44 5.00
CA GLU A 44 8.65 1.25 4.41
C GLU A 44 7.23 1.58 3.91
N LEU A 45 6.40 2.14 4.79
CA LEU A 45 5.02 2.53 4.48
C LEU A 45 4.95 3.53 3.33
N PHE A 46 5.83 4.53 3.33
CA PHE A 46 5.92 5.50 2.24
C PHE A 46 6.28 4.82 0.91
N THR A 47 7.22 3.88 0.95
CA THR A 47 7.66 3.13 -0.23
C THR A 47 6.53 2.26 -0.78
N ILE A 48 5.82 1.53 0.08
CA ILE A 48 4.65 0.75 -0.33
C ILE A 48 3.59 1.67 -0.95
N ALA A 49 3.18 2.73 -0.24
CA ALA A 49 2.13 3.63 -0.72
C ALA A 49 2.49 4.22 -2.09
N ARG A 50 3.76 4.63 -2.28
CA ARG A 50 4.24 5.14 -3.57
C ARG A 50 4.18 4.09 -4.68
N LYS A 51 4.62 2.86 -4.40
CA LYS A 51 4.61 1.78 -5.41
C LYS A 51 3.18 1.39 -5.77
N THR A 52 2.34 1.15 -4.78
CA THR A 52 0.98 0.62 -4.97
C THR A 52 0.03 1.65 -5.60
N LEU A 53 0.13 2.93 -5.24
CA LEU A 53 -0.79 3.96 -5.74
C LEU A 53 -0.37 4.58 -7.08
N TYR A 54 0.94 4.62 -7.38
CA TYR A 54 1.45 5.26 -8.60
C TYR A 54 1.93 4.27 -9.68
N HIS A 55 2.04 2.97 -9.38
CA HIS A 55 2.40 1.95 -10.35
C HIS A 55 1.36 0.82 -10.36
N THR A 56 0.26 0.99 -11.11
CA THR A 56 -0.58 -0.14 -11.53
C THR A 56 -0.02 -0.72 -12.84
N GLY A 57 0.95 -1.63 -12.72
CA GLY A 57 1.50 -2.36 -13.85
C GLY A 57 2.62 -3.32 -13.44
N ASN A 58 2.23 -4.58 -13.17
CA ASN A 58 3.05 -5.76 -12.89
C ASN A 58 4.04 -5.69 -11.73
N GLN A 59 3.77 -6.46 -10.67
CA GLN A 59 4.81 -7.20 -9.96
C GLN A 59 4.29 -8.65 -9.79
N MET A 60 4.98 -9.57 -10.46
CA MET A 60 4.93 -11.02 -10.22
C MET A 60 5.38 -11.35 -8.80
#